data_AF-A0A8J8APE2-F1
#
_entry.id   AF-A0A8J8APE2-F1
#
_cell.length_a   1.000
_cell.length_b   1.000
_cell.length_c   1.000
_cell.angle_alpha   90.00
_cell.angle_beta   90.00
_cell.angle_gamma   90.00
#
_symmetry.space_group_name_H-M   'P 1'
#
loop_
_entity.id
_entity.type
_entity.pdbx_description
1 polymer ?
#
loop_
_entity_poly.entity_id
_entity_poly.type
_entity_poly.pdbx_seq_one_letter_code
_entity_poly.pdbx_strand_id
1 'polypeptide(L)'
;MKLIQWALDNLFTLLIIGGVLAQLFQAIRSKKNPEAAPEEAPPKEYEFEDPELAERTRQIREEIRRKIAERQRGGETGGVPGPELAPEPAAYEEPPPLIREVRLEPVSPAAQAQPRLDAQRAAEILEQQAALADRLRQVEEMKASAVRRAAFEASTVAPDAGQRQQRRGALLDDLHDPVALRRAFVLREVLGPPVGLR
;
A
#
# COMPACT_ATOMS: atom_id res chain seq x y z
N MET A 1 -3.93 44.81 1.82
CA MET A 1 -5.26 44.19 1.65
C MET A 1 -5.27 42.95 0.75
N LYS A 2 -4.35 42.79 -0.21
CA LYS A 2 -4.27 41.59 -1.10
C LYS A 2 -4.11 40.24 -0.36
N LEU A 3 -3.46 40.26 0.81
CA LEU A 3 -3.23 39.05 1.62
C LEU A 3 -4.51 38.50 2.28
N ILE A 4 -5.47 39.38 2.60
CA ILE A 4 -6.75 38.99 3.21
C ILE A 4 -7.68 38.40 2.14
N GLN A 5 -7.68 38.95 0.92
CA GLN A 5 -8.42 38.36 -0.22
C GLN A 5 -7.88 36.97 -0.58
N TRP A 6 -6.55 36.80 -0.65
CA TRP A 6 -5.95 35.48 -0.88
C TRP A 6 -6.33 34.46 0.20
N ALA A 7 -6.37 34.88 1.47
CA ALA A 7 -6.76 34.00 2.57
C ALA A 7 -8.25 33.62 2.53
N LEU A 8 -9.13 34.53 2.09
CA LEU A 8 -10.56 34.27 1.93
C LEU A 8 -10.84 33.33 0.74
N ASP A 9 -10.16 33.52 -0.38
CA ASP A 9 -10.30 32.65 -1.57
C ASP A 9 -9.77 31.23 -1.31
N ASN A 10 -8.75 31.11 -0.46
CA ASN A 10 -8.15 29.83 -0.07
C ASN A 10 -8.63 29.36 1.31
N LEU A 11 -9.75 29.86 1.82
CA LEU A 11 -10.25 29.52 3.15
C LEU A 11 -10.51 28.02 3.29
N PHE A 12 -11.09 27.39 2.27
CA PHE A 12 -11.28 25.94 2.24
C PHE A 12 -9.93 25.20 2.20
N THR A 13 -8.97 25.67 1.41
CA THR A 13 -7.62 25.10 1.33
C THR A 13 -6.90 25.19 2.69
N LEU A 14 -7.02 26.33 3.38
CA LEU A 14 -6.46 26.54 4.71
C LEU A 14 -7.14 25.67 5.77
N LEU A 15 -8.46 25.43 5.67
CA LEU A 15 -9.18 24.51 6.54
C LEU A 15 -8.73 23.07 6.33
N ILE A 16 -8.54 22.63 5.08
CA ILE A 16 -8.05 21.28 4.77
C ILE A 16 -6.61 21.10 5.26
N ILE A 17 -5.71 22.04 4.94
CA ILE A 17 -4.31 22.00 5.39
C ILE A 17 -4.24 22.07 6.92
N GLY A 18 -5.01 22.97 7.53
CA GLY A 18 -5.10 23.10 8.98
C GLY A 18 -5.63 21.83 9.65
N GLY A 19 -6.62 21.16 9.05
CA GLY A 19 -7.15 19.89 9.53
C GLY A 19 -6.13 18.76 9.45
N VAL A 20 -5.41 18.63 8.32
CA VAL A 20 -4.35 17.62 8.16
C VAL A 20 -3.19 17.87 9.13
N LEU A 21 -2.77 19.13 9.29
CA LEU A 21 -1.73 19.49 10.26
C LEU A 21 -2.17 19.26 11.70
N ALA A 22 -3.43 19.59 12.04
CA ALA A 22 -4.00 19.31 13.36
C ALA A 22 -4.07 17.81 13.64
N GLN A 23 -4.48 17.00 12.66
CA GLN A 23 -4.55 15.55 12.78
C GLN A 23 -3.16 14.93 12.93
N LEU A 24 -2.15 15.43 12.19
CA LEU A 24 -0.77 15.00 12.34
C LEU A 24 -0.19 15.38 13.71
N PHE A 25 -0.48 16.59 14.19
CA PHE A 25 -0.03 17.06 15.50
C PHE A 25 -0.73 16.30 16.65
N GLN A 26 -2.01 15.98 16.49
CA GLN A 26 -2.78 15.16 17.43
C GLN A 26 -2.25 13.72 17.46
N ALA A 27 -1.95 13.10 16.32
CA ALA A 27 -1.36 11.76 16.26
C ALA A 27 0.02 11.69 16.96
N ILE A 28 0.81 12.76 16.90
CA ILE A 28 2.10 12.86 17.61
C ILE A 28 1.88 13.06 19.12
N ARG A 29 0.88 13.84 19.53
CA ARG A 29 0.58 14.13 20.94
C ARG A 29 -0.11 12.96 21.65
N SER A 30 -1.00 12.22 20.97
CA SER A 30 -1.67 11.03 21.48
C SER A 30 -0.69 9.89 21.78
N LYS A 31 0.43 9.78 21.06
CA LYS A 31 1.51 8.84 21.41
C LYS A 31 2.27 9.22 22.69
N LYS A 32 2.14 10.47 23.16
CA LYS A 32 2.90 11.02 24.29
C LYS A 32 2.07 11.18 25.57
N ASN A 33 0.75 11.06 25.50
CA ASN A 33 -0.14 11.12 26.67
C ASN A 33 -1.40 10.25 26.42
N PRO A 34 -1.43 8.97 26.85
CA PRO A 34 -2.58 8.08 26.67
C PRO A 34 -3.68 8.25 27.73
N GLU A 35 -3.70 9.32 28.52
CA GLU A 35 -4.52 9.39 29.76
C GLU A 35 -5.50 10.58 29.82
N ALA A 36 -6.07 11.03 28.70
CA ALA A 36 -7.14 12.03 28.74
C ALA A 36 -8.18 11.88 27.62
N ALA A 37 -9.12 10.96 27.87
CA ALA A 37 -10.52 10.92 27.41
C ALA A 37 -10.86 10.57 25.95
N PRO A 38 -12.11 10.14 25.67
CA PRO A 38 -13.02 9.23 26.40
C PRO A 38 -13.12 7.87 25.67
N GLU A 39 -13.88 6.92 26.21
CA GLU A 39 -14.10 5.56 25.68
C GLU A 39 -14.47 5.52 24.19
N GLU A 40 -13.48 5.43 23.31
CA GLU A 40 -13.61 4.92 21.96
C GLU A 40 -12.61 3.78 21.79
N ALA A 41 -13.14 2.64 21.37
CA ALA A 41 -12.55 1.31 21.34
C ALA A 41 -11.02 1.27 21.18
N PRO A 42 -10.32 0.36 21.90
CA PRO A 42 -8.87 0.21 21.73
C PRO A 42 -8.57 0.08 20.23
N PRO A 43 -7.57 0.82 19.70
CA PRO A 43 -7.14 0.61 18.33
C PRO A 43 -6.85 -0.88 18.25
N LYS A 44 -7.48 -1.58 17.29
CA LYS A 44 -7.15 -2.97 17.00
C LYS A 44 -5.63 -2.99 16.80
N GLU A 45 -4.92 -3.38 17.85
CA GLU A 45 -3.59 -3.91 17.71
C GLU A 45 -3.78 -4.94 16.61
N TYR A 46 -3.04 -4.79 15.52
CA TYR A 46 -2.82 -5.92 14.63
C TYR A 46 -2.03 -6.91 15.48
N GLU A 47 -2.76 -7.61 16.35
CA GLU A 47 -2.44 -8.93 16.84
C GLU A 47 -2.23 -9.70 15.54
N PHE A 48 -0.97 -9.91 15.19
CA PHE A 48 -0.64 -10.79 14.09
C PHE A 48 -1.40 -12.09 14.37
N GLU A 49 -2.35 -12.46 13.50
CA GLU A 49 -3.19 -13.64 13.70
C GLU A 49 -2.36 -14.92 13.88
N ASP A 50 -1.07 -14.87 13.50
CA ASP A 50 -0.07 -15.89 13.76
C ASP A 50 0.91 -15.47 14.89
N PRO A 51 0.83 -16.10 16.09
CA PRO A 51 1.81 -15.90 17.16
C PRO A 51 3.26 -16.20 16.71
N GLU A 52 3.43 -17.08 15.71
CA GLU A 52 4.72 -17.39 15.12
C GLU A 52 5.37 -16.19 14.40
N LEU A 53 4.59 -15.29 13.79
CA LEU A 53 5.14 -14.10 13.12
C LEU A 53 5.64 -13.06 14.13
N ALA A 54 4.94 -12.94 15.26
CA ALA A 54 5.38 -12.10 16.37
C ALA A 54 6.69 -12.61 16.99
N GLU A 55 6.87 -13.93 17.08
CA GLU A 55 8.12 -14.54 17.55
C GLU A 55 9.25 -14.38 16.53
N ARG A 56 9.00 -14.61 15.24
CA ARG A 56 10.00 -14.43 14.18
C ARG A 56 10.48 -12.99 14.09
N THR A 57 9.59 -12.01 14.21
CA THR A 57 9.98 -10.59 14.21
C THR A 57 10.79 -10.20 15.44
N ARG A 58 10.53 -10.80 16.61
CA ARG A 58 11.38 -10.64 17.81
C ARG A 58 12.77 -11.24 17.59
N GLN A 59 12.85 -12.46 17.07
CA GLN A 59 14.12 -13.12 16.75
C GLN A 59 14.96 -12.34 15.73
N ILE A 60 14.34 -11.85 14.66
CA ILE A 60 15.01 -11.04 13.63
C ILE A 60 15.58 -9.75 14.22
N ARG A 61 14.85 -9.08 15.11
CA ARG A 61 15.35 -7.87 15.78
C ARG A 61 16.55 -8.16 16.67
N GLU A 62 16.54 -9.28 17.38
CA GLU A 62 17.65 -9.70 18.23
C GLU A 62 18.88 -10.09 17.40
N GLU A 63 18.72 -10.79 16.28
CA GLU A 63 19.80 -11.09 15.34
C GLU A 63 20.42 -9.84 14.73
N ILE A 64 19.60 -8.88 14.28
CA ILE A 64 20.09 -7.59 13.75
C ILE A 64 20.87 -6.85 14.83
N ARG A 65 20.35 -6.80 16.07
CA ARG A 65 21.02 -6.12 17.17
C ARG A 65 22.35 -6.79 17.52
N ARG A 66 22.40 -8.13 17.53
CA ARG A 66 23.61 -8.90 17.73
C ARG A 66 24.63 -8.64 16.62
N LYS A 67 24.20 -8.65 15.35
CA LYS A 67 25.06 -8.43 14.19
C LYS A 67 25.59 -7.00 14.11
N ILE A 68 24.83 -6.01 14.55
CA ILE A 68 25.30 -4.62 14.70
C ILE A 68 26.32 -4.52 15.85
N ALA A 69 26.06 -5.17 16.98
CA ALA A 69 27.00 -5.18 18.10
C ALA A 69 28.31 -5.90 17.76
N GLU A 70 28.25 -7.00 17.00
CA GLU A 70 29.43 -7.71 16.47
C GLU A 70 30.21 -6.81 15.50
N ARG A 71 29.53 -6.09 14.61
CA ARG A 71 30.17 -5.08 13.72
C ARG A 71 30.76 -3.89 14.47
N GLN A 72 30.14 -3.46 15.57
CA GLN A 72 30.66 -2.37 16.40
C GLN A 72 31.84 -2.82 17.26
N ARG A 73 31.89 -4.08 17.69
CA ARG A 73 32.94 -4.61 18.56
C ARG A 73 34.17 -5.12 17.79
N GLY A 74 33.98 -5.64 16.58
CA GLY A 74 35.05 -6.03 15.65
C GLY A 74 35.26 -4.97 14.59
N GLY A 75 35.73 -3.78 14.99
CA GLY A 75 35.84 -2.57 14.14
C GLY A 75 36.73 -2.71 12.91
N GLU A 76 36.33 -3.52 11.94
CA GLU A 76 36.97 -3.68 10.64
C GLU A 76 35.91 -3.68 9.52
N THR A 77 35.90 -2.56 8.80
CA THR A 77 35.50 -2.41 7.40
C THR A 77 34.02 -2.64 7.03
N GLY A 78 33.34 -1.54 6.80
CA GLY A 78 32.04 -1.51 6.14
C GLY A 78 31.34 -0.16 6.27
N GLY A 79 32.12 0.92 6.33
CA GLY A 79 31.59 2.26 6.16
C GLY A 79 30.92 2.34 4.80
N VAL A 80 29.67 2.76 4.79
CA VAL A 80 29.05 3.40 3.63
C VAL A 80 30.04 4.47 3.15
N PRO A 81 30.52 4.46 1.88
CA PRO A 81 31.23 5.63 1.39
C PRO A 81 30.19 6.75 1.27
N GLY A 82 30.15 7.60 2.29
CA GLY A 82 29.61 8.95 2.11
C GLY A 82 30.44 9.65 1.03
N PRO A 83 29.85 10.51 0.21
CA PRO A 83 30.58 11.23 -0.83
C PRO A 83 31.58 12.18 -0.16
N GLU A 84 32.82 11.72 -0.04
CA GLU A 84 33.94 12.53 0.44
C GLU A 84 34.34 13.48 -0.68
N LEU A 85 34.07 14.77 -0.46
CA LEU A 85 34.51 15.87 -1.31
C LEU A 85 36.03 15.83 -1.44
N ALA A 86 36.53 15.51 -2.63
CA ALA A 86 37.94 15.59 -2.94
C ALA A 86 38.39 17.06 -2.99
N PRO A 87 39.49 17.45 -2.31
CA PRO A 87 40.15 18.73 -2.54
C PRO A 87 40.91 18.70 -3.86
N GLU A 88 40.77 19.77 -4.63
CA GLU A 88 41.48 20.06 -5.88
C GLU A 88 43.01 20.11 -5.65
N PRO A 89 43.83 19.38 -6.43
CA PRO A 89 45.24 19.68 -6.54
C PRO A 89 45.58 20.27 -7.90
N ALA A 90 46.36 21.35 -7.83
CA ALA A 90 46.96 22.09 -8.91
C ALA A 90 47.75 21.21 -9.90
N ALA A 91 47.76 21.68 -11.15
CA ALA A 91 48.81 21.58 -12.17
C ALA A 91 49.84 20.45 -12.01
N TYR A 92 49.75 19.46 -12.91
CA TYR A 92 50.88 18.57 -13.22
C TYR A 92 51.17 18.59 -14.71
N GLU A 93 52.46 18.80 -15.00
CA GLU A 93 53.12 18.80 -16.31
C GLU A 93 52.94 17.47 -17.05
N GLU A 94 52.90 17.53 -18.38
CA GLU A 94 52.85 16.38 -19.27
C GLU A 94 54.07 15.45 -19.09
N PRO A 95 53.88 14.15 -18.80
CA PRO A 95 54.98 13.18 -18.90
C PRO A 95 55.23 12.78 -20.37
N PRO A 96 56.51 12.52 -20.76
CA PRO A 96 56.87 12.17 -22.14
C PRO A 96 56.27 10.82 -22.57
N PRO A 97 56.07 10.59 -23.89
CA PRO A 97 55.47 9.36 -24.38
C PRO A 97 56.39 8.16 -24.15
N LEU A 98 56.05 7.35 -23.14
CA LEU A 98 56.60 6.01 -22.97
C LEU A 98 56.07 5.12 -24.09
N ILE A 99 56.96 4.69 -24.98
CA ILE A 99 56.69 3.63 -25.96
C ILE A 99 56.36 2.37 -25.16
N ARG A 100 55.06 2.04 -25.12
CA ARG A 100 54.54 0.86 -24.46
C ARG A 100 54.76 -0.33 -25.37
N GLU A 101 55.83 -1.08 -25.14
CA GLU A 101 55.95 -2.43 -25.69
C GLU A 101 54.75 -3.25 -25.20
N VAL A 102 53.85 -3.59 -26.13
CA VAL A 102 52.70 -4.43 -25.87
C VAL A 102 53.21 -5.85 -25.66
N ARG A 103 53.62 -6.16 -24.44
CA ARG A 103 53.72 -7.53 -23.96
C ARG A 103 52.31 -8.10 -23.94
N LEU A 104 52.00 -8.98 -24.88
CA LEU A 104 50.79 -9.80 -24.85
C LEU A 104 50.91 -10.72 -23.64
N GLU A 105 50.36 -10.28 -22.51
CA GLU A 105 50.15 -11.13 -21.35
C GLU A 105 49.16 -12.23 -21.76
N PRO A 106 49.45 -13.52 -21.50
CA PRO A 106 48.49 -14.57 -21.76
C PRO A 106 47.24 -14.32 -20.90
N VAL A 107 46.10 -14.13 -21.56
CA VAL A 107 44.80 -13.91 -20.91
C VAL A 107 44.59 -15.05 -19.90
N SER A 108 44.66 -14.70 -18.62
CA SER A 108 44.39 -15.64 -17.54
C SER A 108 42.97 -16.20 -17.69
N PRO A 109 42.75 -17.52 -17.55
CA PRO A 109 41.42 -18.13 -17.63
C PRO A 109 40.41 -17.57 -16.61
N ALA A 110 40.89 -16.87 -15.57
CA ALA A 110 40.06 -16.14 -14.61
C ALA A 110 39.26 -14.97 -15.25
N ALA A 111 39.79 -14.34 -16.31
CA ALA A 111 39.13 -13.22 -16.99
C ALA A 111 37.87 -13.64 -17.78
N GLN A 112 37.74 -14.93 -18.10
CA GLN A 112 36.58 -15.47 -18.84
C GLN A 112 35.46 -16.00 -17.92
N ALA A 113 35.72 -16.18 -16.63
CA ALA A 113 34.73 -16.68 -15.66
C ALA A 113 33.76 -15.59 -15.18
N GLN A 114 34.22 -14.34 -15.09
CA GLN A 114 33.44 -13.17 -14.67
C GLN A 114 32.20 -12.90 -15.55
N PRO A 115 32.30 -12.83 -16.90
CA PRO A 115 31.13 -12.52 -17.73
C PRO A 115 30.03 -13.58 -17.67
N ARG A 116 30.35 -14.83 -17.31
CA ARG A 116 29.35 -15.90 -17.12
C ARG A 116 28.54 -15.71 -15.84
N LEU A 117 29.20 -15.30 -14.75
CA LEU A 117 28.53 -15.00 -13.49
C LEU A 117 27.65 -13.75 -13.60
N ASP A 118 28.11 -12.74 -14.33
CA ASP A 118 27.33 -11.51 -14.53
C ASP A 118 26.11 -11.77 -15.44
N ALA A 119 26.24 -12.62 -16.46
CA ALA A 119 25.11 -13.07 -17.27
C ALA A 119 24.07 -13.86 -16.45
N GLN A 120 24.52 -14.71 -15.51
CA GLN A 120 23.62 -15.43 -14.60
C GLN A 120 22.87 -14.48 -13.67
N ARG A 121 23.57 -13.51 -13.05
CA ARG A 121 22.94 -12.48 -12.21
C ARG A 121 21.94 -11.64 -12.99
N ALA A 122 22.26 -11.28 -14.23
CA ALA A 122 21.34 -10.54 -15.10
C ALA A 122 20.07 -11.36 -15.41
N ALA A 123 20.21 -12.67 -15.66
CA ALA A 123 19.07 -13.57 -15.85
C ALA A 123 18.20 -13.67 -14.58
N GLU A 124 18.80 -13.85 -13.42
CA GLU A 124 18.08 -13.88 -12.13
C GLU A 124 17.32 -12.58 -11.86
N ILE A 125 17.91 -11.43 -12.18
CA ILE A 125 17.24 -10.12 -12.03
C ILE A 125 16.03 -10.02 -12.96
N LEU A 126 16.15 -10.49 -14.20
CA LEU A 126 15.04 -10.49 -15.16
C LEU A 126 13.90 -11.41 -14.70
N GLU A 127 14.22 -12.59 -14.17
CA GLU A 127 13.22 -13.50 -13.61
C GLU A 127 12.49 -12.88 -12.41
N GLN A 128 13.22 -12.19 -11.53
CA GLN A 128 12.63 -11.48 -10.40
C GLN A 128 11.68 -10.37 -10.87
N GLN A 129 12.07 -9.61 -11.91
CA GLN A 129 11.23 -8.56 -12.49
C GLN A 129 9.94 -9.15 -13.10
N ALA A 130 10.05 -10.27 -13.82
CA ALA A 130 8.90 -10.96 -14.39
C ALA A 130 7.94 -11.46 -13.30
N ALA A 131 8.46 -12.09 -12.25
CA ALA A 131 7.66 -12.54 -11.12
C ALA A 131 6.94 -11.39 -10.40
N LEU A 132 7.59 -10.22 -10.29
CA LEU A 132 6.98 -9.03 -9.69
C LEU A 132 5.85 -8.47 -10.57
N ALA A 133 6.05 -8.44 -11.89
CA ALA A 133 5.02 -8.03 -12.85
C ALA A 133 3.78 -8.94 -12.80
N ASP A 134 3.99 -10.26 -12.68
CA ASP A 134 2.88 -11.21 -12.58
C ASP A 134 2.10 -11.05 -11.27
N ARG A 135 2.80 -10.80 -10.15
CA ARG A 135 2.14 -10.48 -8.87
C ARG A 135 1.29 -9.21 -8.96
N LEU A 136 1.78 -8.17 -9.64
CA LEU A 136 1.01 -6.94 -9.84
C LEU A 136 -0.26 -7.20 -10.65
N ARG A 137 -0.17 -7.97 -11.74
CA ARG A 137 -1.35 -8.38 -12.53
C ARG A 137 -2.38 -9.12 -11.71
N GLN A 138 -1.95 -10.10 -10.90
CA GLN A 138 -2.86 -10.86 -10.03
C GLN A 138 -3.57 -9.94 -9.02
N VAL A 139 -2.85 -8.98 -8.41
CA VAL A 139 -3.44 -8.02 -7.48
C VAL A 139 -4.43 -7.10 -8.18
N GLU A 140 -4.13 -6.64 -9.40
CA GLU A 140 -5.04 -5.82 -10.20
C GLU A 140 -6.32 -6.57 -10.56
N GLU A 141 -6.22 -7.82 -10.98
CA GLU A 141 -7.38 -8.68 -11.27
C GLU A 141 -8.24 -8.91 -10.03
N MET A 142 -7.61 -9.21 -8.89
CA MET A 142 -8.31 -9.35 -7.61
C MET A 142 -9.03 -8.06 -7.23
N LYS A 143 -8.36 -6.90 -7.33
CA LYS A 143 -8.96 -5.59 -7.07
C LYS A 143 -10.13 -5.31 -8.00
N ALA A 144 -9.99 -5.57 -9.30
CA ALA A 144 -11.07 -5.39 -10.26
C ALA A 144 -12.28 -6.27 -9.90
N SER A 145 -12.04 -7.53 -9.50
CA SER A 145 -13.11 -8.43 -9.06
C SER A 145 -13.79 -7.96 -7.76
N ALA A 146 -13.01 -7.41 -6.81
CA ALA A 146 -13.51 -6.90 -5.55
C ALA A 146 -14.35 -5.62 -5.76
N VAL A 147 -13.89 -4.72 -6.63
CA VAL A 147 -14.65 -3.50 -7.00
C VAL A 147 -15.96 -3.86 -7.68
N ARG A 148 -15.95 -4.84 -8.60
CA ARG A 148 -17.20 -5.31 -9.25
C ARG A 148 -18.17 -5.92 -8.24
N ARG A 149 -17.66 -6.73 -7.29
CA ARG A 149 -18.48 -7.29 -6.19
C ARG A 149 -19.05 -6.18 -5.31
N ALA A 150 -18.23 -5.24 -4.87
CA ALA A 150 -18.66 -4.10 -4.06
C ALA A 150 -19.70 -3.23 -4.79
N ALA A 151 -19.54 -3.00 -6.10
CA ALA A 151 -20.52 -2.26 -6.89
C ALA A 151 -21.85 -3.02 -7.03
N PHE A 152 -21.81 -4.35 -7.23
CA PHE A 152 -23.00 -5.17 -7.25
C PHE A 152 -23.70 -5.19 -5.89
N GLU A 153 -22.95 -5.36 -4.81
CA GLU A 153 -23.46 -5.27 -3.45
C GLU A 153 -24.07 -3.90 -3.19
N ALA A 154 -23.39 -2.79 -3.52
CA ALA A 154 -23.92 -1.44 -3.35
C ALA A 154 -25.23 -1.19 -4.13
N SER A 155 -25.39 -1.80 -5.31
CA SER A 155 -26.64 -1.72 -6.08
C SER A 155 -27.74 -2.67 -5.60
N THR A 156 -27.39 -3.73 -4.87
CA THR A 156 -28.33 -4.67 -4.25
C THR A 156 -28.61 -4.37 -2.78
N VAL A 157 -27.82 -3.49 -2.13
CA VAL A 157 -28.13 -2.96 -0.80
C VAL A 157 -29.52 -2.35 -0.88
N ALA A 158 -30.40 -2.92 -0.07
CA ALA A 158 -31.83 -2.73 -0.16
C ALA A 158 -32.19 -1.24 -0.15
N PRO A 159 -33.20 -0.82 -0.94
CA PRO A 159 -33.60 0.57 -1.05
C PRO A 159 -33.84 1.17 0.33
N ASP A 160 -33.48 2.45 0.48
CA ASP A 160 -33.61 3.21 1.72
C ASP A 160 -34.99 2.98 2.37
N ALA A 161 -35.04 3.01 3.70
CA ALA A 161 -36.26 2.70 4.47
C ALA A 161 -37.47 3.53 3.97
N GLY A 162 -37.24 4.78 3.55
CA GLY A 162 -38.27 5.62 2.94
C GLY A 162 -38.80 5.10 1.59
N GLN A 163 -37.93 4.62 0.70
CA GLN A 163 -38.36 4.04 -0.58
C GLN A 163 -39.13 2.73 -0.38
N ARG A 164 -38.76 1.92 0.62
CA ARG A 164 -39.53 0.71 0.98
C ARG A 164 -40.93 1.07 1.47
N GLN A 165 -41.05 2.11 2.30
CA GLN A 165 -42.34 2.60 2.80
C GLN A 165 -43.24 3.11 1.65
N GLN A 166 -42.67 3.89 0.72
CA GLN A 166 -43.38 4.41 -0.45
C GLN A 166 -43.87 3.30 -1.38
N ARG A 167 -43.01 2.31 -1.69
CA ARG A 167 -43.41 1.15 -2.51
C ARG A 167 -44.51 0.33 -1.84
N ARG A 168 -44.45 0.16 -0.51
CA ARG A 168 -45.53 -0.52 0.24
C ARG A 168 -46.84 0.27 0.18
N GLY A 169 -46.80 1.58 0.32
CA GLY A 169 -47.99 2.44 0.15
C GLY A 169 -48.62 2.25 -1.23
N ALA A 170 -47.83 2.39 -2.30
CA ALA A 170 -48.32 2.21 -3.66
C ALA A 170 -48.90 0.80 -3.94
N LEU A 171 -48.29 -0.26 -3.37
CA LEU A 171 -48.83 -1.61 -3.48
C LEU A 171 -50.13 -1.80 -2.70
N LEU A 172 -50.24 -1.19 -1.51
CA LEU A 172 -51.49 -1.22 -0.73
C LEU A 172 -52.60 -0.47 -1.46
N ASP A 173 -52.29 0.66 -2.08
CA ASP A 173 -53.24 1.42 -2.91
C ASP A 173 -53.72 0.59 -4.11
N ASP A 174 -52.81 -0.10 -4.80
CA ASP A 174 -53.17 -1.00 -5.91
C ASP A 174 -54.06 -2.17 -5.44
N LEU A 175 -53.82 -2.71 -4.24
CA LEU A 175 -54.63 -3.79 -3.66
C LEU A 175 -56.04 -3.36 -3.24
N HIS A 176 -56.36 -2.06 -3.20
CA HIS A 176 -57.73 -1.59 -3.01
C HIS A 176 -58.59 -1.79 -4.27
N ASP A 177 -57.99 -1.98 -5.45
CA ASP A 177 -58.71 -2.33 -6.68
C ASP A 177 -59.04 -3.85 -6.71
N PRO A 178 -60.32 -4.24 -6.81
CA PRO A 178 -60.71 -5.65 -6.91
C PRO A 178 -60.14 -6.40 -8.13
N VAL A 179 -59.74 -5.69 -9.20
CA VAL A 179 -59.07 -6.31 -10.35
C VAL A 179 -57.61 -6.63 -10.02
N ALA A 180 -56.88 -5.69 -9.43
CA ALA A 180 -55.50 -5.88 -9.00
C ALA A 180 -55.37 -6.94 -7.89
N LEU A 181 -56.30 -6.97 -6.93
CA LEU A 181 -56.32 -7.97 -5.87
C LEU A 181 -56.46 -9.41 -6.42
N ARG A 182 -57.32 -9.60 -7.42
CA ARG A 182 -57.46 -10.91 -8.10
C ARG A 182 -56.18 -11.31 -8.81
N ARG A 183 -55.50 -10.38 -9.48
CA ARG A 183 -54.20 -10.64 -10.13
C ARG A 183 -53.12 -11.02 -9.11
N ALA A 184 -53.07 -10.32 -7.98
CA ALA A 184 -52.12 -10.63 -6.91
C ALA A 184 -52.35 -12.04 -6.32
N PHE A 185 -53.60 -12.45 -6.13
CA PHE A 185 -53.94 -13.81 -5.71
C PHE A 185 -53.52 -14.87 -6.72
N VAL A 186 -53.78 -14.67 -8.02
CA VAL A 186 -53.35 -15.60 -9.07
C VAL A 186 -51.82 -15.69 -9.13
N LEU A 187 -51.12 -14.55 -9.03
CA LEU A 187 -49.66 -14.53 -9.00
C LEU A 187 -49.09 -15.30 -7.81
N ARG A 188 -49.71 -15.20 -6.64
CA ARG A 188 -49.34 -16.00 -5.47
C ARG A 188 -49.55 -17.50 -5.69
N GLU A 189 -50.61 -17.89 -6.40
CA GLU A 189 -50.86 -19.30 -6.69
C GLU A 189 -49.86 -19.88 -7.70
N VAL A 190 -49.50 -19.10 -8.72
CA VAL A 190 -48.57 -19.52 -9.78
C VAL A 190 -47.11 -19.51 -9.31
N LEU A 191 -46.70 -18.49 -8.54
CA LEU A 191 -45.32 -18.31 -8.09
C LEU A 191 -45.05 -18.83 -6.68
N GLY A 192 -46.09 -19.18 -5.93
CA GLY A 192 -46.02 -19.58 -4.53
C GLY A 192 -45.88 -18.43 -3.54
N PRO A 193 -45.68 -18.72 -2.23
CA PRO A 193 -45.46 -17.71 -1.21
C PRO A 193 -44.19 -16.92 -1.51
N PRO A 194 -44.21 -15.58 -1.37
CA PRO A 194 -43.04 -14.76 -1.62
C PRO A 194 -41.91 -15.18 -0.68
N VAL A 195 -40.68 -15.17 -1.19
CA VAL A 195 -39.51 -15.77 -0.52
C VAL A 195 -39.21 -15.15 0.86
N GLY A 196 -39.64 -13.91 1.11
CA GLY A 196 -39.50 -13.23 2.41
C GLY A 196 -40.60 -13.52 3.43
N LEU A 197 -41.61 -14.33 3.08
CA LEU A 197 -42.63 -14.87 4.00
C LEU A 197 -42.45 -16.38 4.25
N ARG A 198 -41.33 -16.96 3.79
CA ARG A 198 -40.93 -18.34 4.07
C ARG A 198 -40.06 -18.41 5.32
#